data_AF-A0A9Q1GP90-F1
#
_entry.id   AF-A0A9Q1GP90-F1
#
_cell.length_a   1.000
_cell.length_b   1.000
_cell.length_c   1.000
_cell.angle_alpha   90.00
_cell.angle_beta   90.00
_cell.angle_gamma   90.00
#
_symmetry.space_group_name_H-M   'P 1'
#
loop_
_entity.id
_entity.type
_entity.pdbx_description
1 polymer ?
#
loop_
_entity_poly.entity_id
_entity_poly.type
_entity_poly.pdbx_seq_one_letter_code
_entity_poly.pdbx_strand_id
1 'polypeptide(L)'
;MPAFALPSLVCLRSVYNDKYLRYRYENDQTRGLLQFAGENVMDPYGQFEVEQAKTWAGLVHLKSRYTNKYLVRWPPNHDWITASAYTTNEDQSSWACTLFKPILVEDSDGTKKLQLLHVQLDNYACLSRSAAPFDSCLFAGSKHPDKDSCDVFAIINWESIFRFPRRVAFKGDNGLFLGATMHDGQPGLRFAFSNPKDPQVVQ
;
A
#
# COMPACT_ATOMS: atom_id res chain seq x y z
N MET A 1 10.56 -18.53 -14.44
CA MET A 1 9.41 -17.61 -14.45
C MET A 1 9.94 -16.21 -14.15
N PRO A 2 9.44 -15.13 -14.77
CA PRO A 2 9.87 -13.79 -14.37
C PRO A 2 9.50 -13.59 -12.89
N ALA A 3 10.50 -13.24 -12.08
CA ALA A 3 10.28 -12.92 -10.68
C ALA A 3 9.35 -11.69 -10.62
N PHE A 4 8.28 -11.79 -9.84
CA PHE A 4 7.41 -10.65 -9.60
C PHE A 4 8.18 -9.62 -8.77
N ALA A 5 8.41 -8.44 -9.37
CA ALA A 5 9.01 -7.31 -8.68
C ALA A 5 7.90 -6.41 -8.13
N LEU A 6 7.96 -6.12 -6.83
CA LEU A 6 7.11 -5.08 -6.24
C LEU A 6 7.42 -3.72 -6.87
N PRO A 7 6.42 -2.82 -7.00
CA PRO A 7 6.68 -1.43 -7.34
C PRO A 7 7.67 -0.80 -6.36
N SER A 8 8.51 0.12 -6.85
CA SER A 8 9.49 0.86 -6.05
C SER A 8 8.85 1.73 -4.96
N LEU A 9 7.59 2.12 -5.15
CA LEU A 9 6.82 2.95 -4.23
C LEU A 9 5.38 2.43 -4.14
N VAL A 10 4.98 2.06 -2.93
CA VAL A 10 3.70 1.40 -2.66
C VAL A 10 2.91 2.09 -1.56
N CYS A 11 1.60 1.97 -1.64
CA CYS A 11 0.71 2.08 -0.48
C CYS A 11 0.15 0.68 -0.18
N LEU A 12 -0.01 0.37 1.10
CA LEU A 12 -0.58 -0.91 1.55
C LEU A 12 -1.95 -0.64 2.16
N ARG A 13 -2.95 -1.41 1.74
CA ARG A 13 -4.30 -1.36 2.33
C ARG A 13 -4.65 -2.70 2.93
N SER A 14 -5.10 -2.72 4.18
CA SER A 14 -5.56 -3.95 4.81
C SER A 14 -6.87 -4.41 4.19
N VAL A 15 -6.95 -5.68 3.82
CA VAL A 15 -8.22 -6.30 3.39
C VAL A 15 -9.20 -6.42 4.56
N TYR A 16 -8.70 -6.44 5.80
CA TYR A 16 -9.51 -6.63 6.99
C TYR A 16 -10.36 -5.41 7.37
N ASN A 17 -9.78 -4.19 7.36
CA ASN A 17 -10.49 -2.97 7.76
C ASN A 17 -10.63 -1.91 6.66
N ASP A 18 -10.16 -2.20 5.44
CA ASP A 18 -10.16 -1.30 4.28
C ASP A 18 -9.41 0.04 4.49
N LYS A 19 -8.51 0.11 5.47
CA LYS A 19 -7.68 1.30 5.72
C LYS A 19 -6.27 1.12 5.18
N TYR A 20 -5.67 2.24 4.82
CA TYR A 20 -4.29 2.32 4.37
C TYR A 20 -3.33 2.34 5.56
N LEU A 21 -2.22 1.61 5.43
CA LEU A 21 -1.10 1.68 6.36
C LEU A 21 -0.51 3.09 6.31
N ARG A 22 -0.34 3.71 7.47
CA ARG A 22 0.29 5.03 7.62
C ARG A 22 1.22 5.07 8.81
N TYR A 23 2.19 5.97 8.76
CA TYR A 23 3.02 6.32 9.90
C TYR A 23 2.20 7.07 10.97
N ARG A 24 2.30 6.67 12.23
CA ARG A 24 1.74 7.40 13.37
C ARG A 24 2.68 8.50 13.85
N TYR A 25 2.26 9.75 13.65
CA TYR A 25 3.01 10.94 14.06
C TYR A 25 2.46 11.57 15.34
N GLU A 26 1.31 11.11 15.81
CA GLU A 26 0.66 11.59 17.03
C GLU A 26 1.63 11.47 18.21
N ASN A 27 1.62 12.47 19.10
CA ASN A 27 2.57 12.53 20.21
C ASN A 27 2.10 11.68 21.40
N ASP A 28 1.99 10.37 21.19
CA ASP A 28 1.59 9.37 22.17
C ASP A 28 2.62 8.22 22.26
N GLN A 29 2.34 7.22 23.10
CA GLN A 29 3.25 6.08 23.33
C GLN A 29 3.46 5.17 22.10
N THR A 30 2.64 5.35 21.06
CA THR A 30 2.65 4.59 19.81
C THR A 30 3.19 5.39 18.62
N ARG A 31 3.71 6.60 18.88
CA ARG A 31 4.45 7.39 17.89
C ARG A 31 5.56 6.55 17.25
N GLY A 32 5.64 6.56 15.92
CA GLY A 32 6.63 5.79 15.18
C GLY A 32 6.13 4.46 14.65
N LEU A 33 5.10 3.88 15.29
CA LEU A 33 4.44 2.68 14.78
C LEU A 33 3.70 2.96 13.48
N LEU A 34 3.40 1.90 12.76
CA LEU A 34 2.59 1.95 11.54
C LEU A 34 1.19 1.43 11.85
N GLN A 35 0.16 2.12 11.39
CA GLN A 35 -1.23 1.77 11.69
C GLN A 35 -2.09 1.80 10.43
N PHE A 36 -3.01 0.84 10.32
CA PHE A 36 -4.04 0.81 9.29
C PHE A 36 -5.19 1.76 9.66
N ALA A 37 -4.97 3.05 9.45
CA ALA A 37 -5.92 4.12 9.77
C ALA A 37 -6.03 5.20 8.68
N GLY A 38 -5.27 5.10 7.59
CA GLY A 38 -5.38 6.04 6.47
C GLY A 38 -6.70 5.84 5.72
N GLU A 39 -7.46 6.91 5.55
CA GLU A 39 -8.77 6.89 4.86
C GLU A 39 -8.65 6.90 3.33
N ASN A 40 -7.55 7.46 2.82
CA ASN A 40 -7.32 7.65 1.39
C ASN A 40 -5.89 7.25 1.05
N VAL A 41 -5.70 6.67 -0.13
CA VAL A 41 -4.37 6.37 -0.68
C VAL A 41 -3.47 7.62 -0.72
N MET A 42 -4.06 8.81 -0.85
CA MET A 42 -3.37 10.10 -0.90
C MET A 42 -2.90 10.61 0.48
N ASP A 43 -3.09 9.85 1.57
CA ASP A 43 -2.55 10.18 2.89
C ASP A 43 -1.02 10.37 2.81
N PRO A 44 -0.46 11.55 3.15
CA PRO A 44 0.97 11.84 2.99
C PRO A 44 1.89 11.00 3.90
N TYR A 45 1.32 10.22 4.83
CA TYR A 45 2.04 9.32 5.73
C TYR A 45 1.95 7.85 5.30
N GLY A 46 1.28 7.56 4.18
CA GLY A 46 0.94 6.20 3.73
C GLY A 46 1.81 5.59 2.64
N GLN A 47 2.85 6.29 2.17
CA GLN A 47 3.73 5.81 1.11
C GLN A 47 5.01 5.16 1.65
N PHE A 48 5.38 4.01 1.08
CA PHE A 48 6.55 3.24 1.45
C PHE A 48 7.39 2.89 0.22
N GLU A 49 8.68 3.20 0.26
CA GLU A 49 9.64 2.76 -0.73
C GLU A 49 9.99 1.29 -0.51
N VAL A 50 10.10 0.56 -1.61
CA VAL A 50 10.57 -0.84 -1.64
C VAL A 50 11.97 -0.86 -2.22
N GLU A 51 12.94 -1.31 -1.41
CA GLU A 51 14.32 -1.49 -1.83
C GLU A 51 14.64 -3.00 -1.82
N GLN A 52 15.27 -3.50 -2.89
CA GLN A 52 15.67 -4.91 -2.94
C GLN A 52 16.84 -5.17 -1.98
N ALA A 53 16.82 -6.32 -1.31
CA ALA A 53 17.95 -6.73 -0.48
C ALA A 53 19.21 -6.94 -1.34
N LYS A 54 20.37 -6.62 -0.77
CA LYS A 54 21.67 -6.71 -1.45
C LYS A 54 22.18 -8.15 -1.48
N THR A 55 22.01 -8.88 -0.38
CA THR A 55 22.56 -10.22 -0.20
C THR A 55 21.56 -11.32 -0.57
N TRP A 56 20.26 -11.06 -0.42
CA TRP A 56 19.23 -12.10 -0.50
C TRP A 56 18.19 -11.82 -1.59
N ALA A 57 18.32 -12.52 -2.71
CA ALA A 57 17.39 -12.37 -3.84
C ALA A 57 15.93 -12.62 -3.41
N GLY A 58 15.03 -11.71 -3.80
CA GLY A 58 13.60 -11.80 -3.50
C GLY A 58 13.20 -11.29 -2.12
N LEU A 59 14.14 -10.91 -1.25
CA LEU A 59 13.85 -10.17 -0.03
C LEU A 59 13.92 -8.67 -0.28
N VAL A 60 13.17 -7.90 0.51
CA VAL A 60 13.08 -6.45 0.38
C VAL A 60 13.22 -5.75 1.72
N HIS A 61 13.62 -4.50 1.66
CA HIS A 61 13.49 -3.52 2.73
C HIS A 61 12.31 -2.60 2.40
N LEU A 62 11.56 -2.22 3.42
CA LEU A 62 10.51 -1.21 3.31
C LEU A 62 10.95 0.05 4.05
N LYS A 63 10.72 1.22 3.47
CA LYS A 63 11.12 2.50 4.05
C LYS A 63 9.97 3.50 3.97
N SER A 64 9.61 4.12 5.09
CA SER A 64 8.58 5.17 5.07
C SER A 64 9.09 6.38 4.29
N ARG A 65 8.30 6.88 3.33
CA ARG A 65 8.61 8.14 2.63
C ARG A 65 8.64 9.35 3.56
N TYR A 66 7.77 9.34 4.57
CA TYR A 66 7.64 10.45 5.51
C TYR A 66 8.88 10.59 6.40
N THR A 67 9.31 9.50 7.05
CA THR A 67 10.46 9.56 7.96
C THR A 67 11.80 9.32 7.26
N ASN A 68 11.79 8.80 6.03
CA ASN A 68 12.97 8.28 5.32
C ASN A 68 13.75 7.23 6.14
N LYS A 69 13.02 6.40 6.91
CA LYS A 69 13.58 5.35 7.77
C LYS A 69 12.94 4.00 7.47
N TYR A 70 13.74 2.95 7.61
CA TYR A 70 13.35 1.57 7.33
C TYR A 70 12.44 1.00 8.40
N LEU A 71 11.55 0.12 7.96
CA LEU A 71 10.72 -0.70 8.81
C LEU A 71 11.60 -1.69 9.57
N VAL A 72 11.41 -1.71 10.88
CA VAL A 72 12.12 -2.58 11.81
C VAL A 72 11.19 -2.89 12.97
N ARG A 73 11.49 -3.94 13.73
CA ARG A 73 10.83 -4.18 15.01
C ARG A 73 11.02 -2.99 15.95
N TRP A 74 9.95 -2.65 16.68
CA TRP A 74 10.05 -1.79 17.86
C TRP A 74 10.97 -2.50 18.88
N PRO A 75 11.71 -1.78 19.75
CA PRO A 75 12.85 -2.30 20.50
C PRO A 75 12.70 -3.72 21.07
N PRO A 76 13.80 -4.47 21.27
CA PRO A 76 13.95 -5.91 20.98
C PRO A 76 12.92 -6.91 21.54
N ASN A 77 12.10 -6.50 22.49
CA ASN A 77 11.10 -7.32 23.17
C ASN A 77 9.68 -7.12 22.60
N HIS A 78 9.56 -6.51 21.42
CA HIS A 78 8.28 -6.25 20.76
C HIS A 78 8.25 -6.80 19.33
N ASP A 79 7.05 -7.18 18.90
CA ASP A 79 6.78 -7.63 17.53
C ASP A 79 6.08 -6.54 16.70
N TRP A 80 5.83 -5.38 17.30
CA TRP A 80 5.36 -4.19 16.61
C TRP A 80 6.37 -3.70 15.57
N ILE A 81 5.89 -3.20 14.44
CA ILE A 81 6.75 -2.65 13.39
C ILE A 81 6.70 -1.12 13.41
N THR A 82 7.89 -0.51 13.38
CA THR A 82 8.12 0.94 13.39
C THR A 82 8.96 1.34 12.18
N ALA A 83 8.76 2.56 11.66
CA ALA A 83 9.62 3.13 10.62
C ALA A 83 10.71 4.02 11.23
N SER A 84 11.67 3.40 11.93
CA SER A 84 12.68 4.10 12.73
C SER A 84 14.13 3.69 12.48
N ALA A 85 14.41 2.67 11.66
CA ALA A 85 15.79 2.28 11.35
C ALA A 85 16.43 3.25 10.34
N TYR A 86 17.64 3.75 10.65
CA TYR A 86 18.36 4.67 9.77
C TYR A 86 19.02 3.98 8.58
N THR A 87 19.34 2.70 8.72
CA THR A 87 20.03 1.88 7.72
C THR A 87 19.36 0.51 7.63
N THR A 88 19.60 -0.19 6.52
CA THR A 88 19.19 -1.58 6.37
C THR A 88 20.04 -2.51 7.24
N ASN A 89 19.48 -3.65 7.62
CA ASN A 89 20.18 -4.72 8.33
C ASN A 89 19.73 -6.08 7.76
N GLU A 90 20.65 -6.79 7.12
CA GLU A 90 20.39 -8.07 6.46
C GLU A 90 20.86 -9.29 7.28
N ASP A 91 21.34 -9.06 8.51
CA ASP A 91 21.58 -10.15 9.47
C ASP A 91 20.24 -10.66 9.99
N GLN A 92 19.84 -11.84 9.49
CA GLN A 92 18.57 -12.48 9.83
C GLN A 92 18.51 -12.97 11.28
N SER A 93 19.63 -12.99 12.01
CA SER A 93 19.64 -13.31 13.45
C SER A 93 19.46 -12.06 14.33
N SER A 94 19.67 -10.87 13.77
CA SER A 94 19.56 -9.61 14.48
C SER A 94 18.11 -9.21 14.66
N TRP A 95 17.67 -8.91 15.89
CA TRP A 95 16.32 -8.39 16.15
C TRP A 95 16.02 -7.10 15.36
N ALA A 96 17.07 -6.36 14.97
CA ALA A 96 16.99 -5.16 14.16
C ALA A 96 17.04 -5.43 12.65
N CYS A 97 16.90 -6.68 12.21
CA CYS A 97 16.77 -7.05 10.81
C CYS A 97 15.62 -6.27 10.16
N THR A 98 15.86 -5.72 8.97
CA THR A 98 14.88 -4.92 8.22
C THR A 98 14.28 -5.67 7.03
N LEU A 99 14.63 -6.94 6.87
CA LEU A 99 14.22 -7.76 5.74
C LEU A 99 12.77 -8.24 5.89
N PHE A 100 12.01 -8.07 4.82
CA PHE A 100 10.71 -8.67 4.62
C PHE A 100 10.74 -9.55 3.37
N LYS A 101 10.02 -10.67 3.41
CA LYS A 101 9.75 -11.50 2.24
C LYS A 101 8.34 -11.20 1.74
N PRO A 102 8.18 -10.61 0.54
CA PRO A 102 6.87 -10.45 -0.08
C PRO A 102 6.38 -11.78 -0.64
N ILE A 103 5.13 -12.11 -0.34
CA ILE A 103 4.46 -13.33 -0.82
C ILE A 103 3.19 -12.88 -1.52
N LEU A 104 3.12 -13.14 -2.83
CA LEU A 104 1.91 -12.88 -3.59
C LEU A 104 0.89 -13.99 -3.37
N VAL A 105 -0.34 -13.58 -3.11
CA VAL A 105 -1.51 -14.45 -3.04
C VAL A 105 -2.48 -14.02 -4.13
N GLU A 106 -2.94 -14.98 -4.93
CA GLU A 106 -3.97 -14.73 -5.93
C GLU A 106 -5.33 -15.01 -5.30
N ASP A 107 -6.24 -14.05 -5.40
CA ASP A 107 -7.63 -14.24 -5.00
C ASP A 107 -8.43 -14.90 -6.13
N SER A 108 -9.60 -15.42 -5.79
CA SER A 108 -10.57 -16.06 -6.68
C SER A 108 -10.97 -15.21 -7.90
N ASP A 109 -10.90 -13.88 -7.80
CA ASP A 109 -11.18 -12.94 -8.88
C ASP A 109 -9.95 -12.60 -9.75
N GLY A 110 -8.81 -13.25 -9.49
CA GLY A 110 -7.54 -13.02 -10.18
C GLY A 110 -6.78 -11.78 -9.68
N THR A 111 -7.28 -11.08 -8.65
CA THR A 111 -6.54 -9.97 -8.05
C THR A 111 -5.36 -10.49 -7.24
N LYS A 112 -4.22 -9.80 -7.37
CA LYS A 112 -3.01 -10.11 -6.62
C LYS A 112 -2.99 -9.34 -5.31
N LYS A 113 -2.99 -10.07 -4.21
CA LYS A 113 -2.80 -9.58 -2.85
C LYS A 113 -1.40 -9.91 -2.35
N LEU A 114 -1.01 -9.28 -1.25
CA LEU A 114 0.31 -9.38 -0.66
C LEU A 114 0.22 -9.80 0.80
N GLN A 115 1.04 -10.78 1.14
CA GLN A 115 1.46 -11.02 2.51
C GLN A 115 2.93 -10.58 2.65
N LEU A 116 3.31 -10.10 3.82
CA LEU A 116 4.67 -9.75 4.16
C LEU A 116 5.13 -10.62 5.31
N LEU A 117 6.20 -11.39 5.13
CA LEU A 117 6.81 -12.16 6.20
C LEU A 117 8.03 -11.39 6.74
N HIS A 118 8.05 -11.09 8.03
CA HIS A 118 9.21 -10.50 8.70
C HIS A 118 10.29 -11.57 8.88
N VAL A 119 11.44 -11.38 8.23
CA VAL A 119 12.42 -12.47 8.01
C VAL A 119 13.03 -12.98 9.31
N GLN A 120 13.45 -12.10 10.21
CA GLN A 120 14.10 -12.55 11.46
C GLN A 120 13.14 -13.30 12.40
N LEU A 121 11.86 -12.94 12.40
CA LEU A 121 10.87 -13.62 13.26
C LEU A 121 10.23 -14.83 12.57
N ASP A 122 10.33 -14.92 11.24
CA ASP A 122 9.61 -15.91 10.45
C ASP A 122 8.08 -15.80 10.67
N ASN A 123 7.59 -14.58 10.93
CA ASN A 123 6.19 -14.28 11.23
C ASN A 123 5.57 -13.39 10.14
N TYR A 124 4.32 -13.66 9.80
CA TYR A 124 3.51 -12.80 8.93
C TYR A 124 3.21 -11.48 9.63
N ALA A 125 3.53 -10.38 8.96
CA ALA A 125 3.13 -9.05 9.37
C ALA A 125 1.63 -8.90 9.13
N CYS A 126 0.90 -8.46 10.15
CA CYS A 126 -0.55 -8.35 10.12
C CYS A 126 -1.04 -7.11 10.87
N LEU A 127 -2.31 -6.78 10.63
CA LEU A 127 -3.07 -5.83 11.41
C LEU A 127 -3.34 -6.40 12.80
N SER A 128 -2.95 -5.67 13.84
CA SER A 128 -3.25 -6.05 15.22
C SER A 128 -4.71 -5.84 15.59
N ARG A 129 -5.25 -6.85 16.27
CA ARG A 129 -6.56 -6.82 16.93
C ARG A 129 -6.45 -6.57 18.45
N SER A 130 -5.30 -6.10 18.91
CA SER A 130 -5.09 -5.70 20.30
C SER A 130 -5.96 -4.50 20.67
N ALA A 131 -6.15 -4.28 21.97
CA ALA A 131 -6.84 -3.09 22.46
C ALA A 131 -6.03 -1.80 22.18
N ALA A 132 -6.71 -0.66 22.25
CA ALA A 132 -6.08 0.63 22.20
C ALA A 132 -4.95 0.76 23.26
N PRO A 133 -3.85 1.47 22.94
CA PRO A 133 -3.63 2.24 21.71
C PRO A 133 -2.91 1.48 20.59
N PHE A 134 -2.75 0.15 20.70
CA PHE A 134 -2.04 -0.67 19.72
C PHE A 134 -2.98 -1.36 18.71
N ASP A 135 -4.25 -0.98 18.73
CA ASP A 135 -5.24 -1.46 17.78
C ASP A 135 -4.88 -1.04 16.35
N SER A 136 -5.11 -1.95 15.41
CA SER A 136 -4.84 -1.79 13.99
C SER A 136 -3.37 -1.45 13.64
N CYS A 137 -2.44 -1.55 14.58
CA CYS A 137 -1.01 -1.34 14.32
C CYS A 137 -0.40 -2.56 13.60
N LEU A 138 0.59 -2.33 12.75
CA LEU A 138 1.33 -3.40 12.06
C LEU A 138 2.23 -4.13 13.07
N PHE A 139 2.12 -5.45 13.12
CA PHE A 139 2.94 -6.30 13.97
C PHE A 139 3.26 -7.63 13.28
N ALA A 140 4.39 -8.23 13.63
CA ALA A 140 4.82 -9.54 13.14
C ALA A 140 4.16 -10.65 13.97
N GLY A 141 2.96 -11.07 13.58
CA GLY A 141 2.06 -11.85 14.43
C GLY A 141 2.43 -13.31 14.62
N SER A 142 2.34 -14.13 13.58
CA SER A 142 2.54 -15.59 13.72
C SER A 142 3.19 -16.20 12.49
N LYS A 143 3.73 -17.42 12.63
CA LYS A 143 4.31 -18.21 11.52
C LYS A 143 3.30 -18.74 10.51
N HIS A 144 2.03 -18.68 10.85
CA HIS A 144 0.95 -19.16 10.00
C HIS A 144 0.12 -17.98 9.48
N PRO A 145 -0.44 -18.10 8.25
CA PRO A 145 -1.38 -17.12 7.76
C PRO A 145 -2.53 -16.89 8.73
N ASP A 146 -2.98 -15.65 8.85
CA ASP A 146 -4.10 -15.30 9.72
C ASP A 146 -5.42 -15.78 9.11
N LYS A 147 -6.28 -16.41 9.92
CA LYS A 147 -7.54 -17.01 9.46
C LYS A 147 -8.57 -15.97 8.99
N ASP A 148 -8.46 -14.75 9.51
CA ASP A 148 -9.35 -13.64 9.22
C ASP A 148 -8.71 -12.67 8.21
N SER A 149 -7.61 -13.08 7.56
CA SER A 149 -6.87 -12.29 6.56
C SER A 149 -6.31 -10.97 7.09
N CYS A 150 -6.01 -10.86 8.40
CA CYS A 150 -5.35 -9.67 8.95
C CYS A 150 -3.93 -9.45 8.39
N ASP A 151 -3.31 -10.46 7.83
CA ASP A 151 -1.99 -10.48 7.19
C ASP A 151 -2.02 -10.22 5.67
N VAL A 152 -3.21 -10.00 5.10
CA VAL A 152 -3.39 -9.81 3.66
C VAL A 152 -3.60 -8.33 3.32
N PHE A 153 -2.80 -7.84 2.37
CA PHE A 153 -2.79 -6.46 1.92
C PHE A 153 -3.07 -6.35 0.42
N ALA A 154 -3.86 -5.36 0.04
CA ALA A 154 -3.85 -4.87 -1.34
C ALA A 154 -2.62 -3.97 -1.54
N ILE A 155 -1.90 -4.19 -2.63
CA ILE A 155 -0.77 -3.34 -3.03
C ILE A 155 -1.27 -2.30 -4.03
N ILE A 156 -1.03 -1.03 -3.73
CA ILE A 156 -1.25 0.05 -4.68
C ILE A 156 0.11 0.54 -5.16
N ASN A 157 0.35 0.51 -6.47
CA ASN A 157 1.49 1.18 -7.07
C ASN A 157 1.23 2.70 -7.05
N TRP A 158 1.94 3.43 -6.21
CA TRP A 158 1.72 4.87 -6.03
C TRP A 158 1.89 5.65 -7.33
N GLU A 159 2.87 5.30 -8.15
CA GLU A 159 3.12 5.99 -9.43
C GLU A 159 1.98 5.80 -10.42
N SER A 160 1.25 4.67 -10.33
CA SER A 160 0.13 4.38 -11.24
C SER A 160 -1.07 5.28 -11.00
N ILE A 161 -1.21 5.87 -9.80
CA ILE A 161 -2.31 6.78 -9.45
C ILE A 161 -2.29 8.03 -10.33
N PHE A 162 -1.10 8.47 -10.74
CA PHE A 162 -0.92 9.66 -11.59
C PHE A 162 -0.83 9.31 -13.08
N ARG A 163 -1.04 8.05 -13.46
CA ARG A 163 -1.03 7.60 -14.85
C ARG A 163 -2.46 7.34 -15.30
N PHE A 164 -2.95 8.22 -16.16
CA PHE A 164 -4.25 8.04 -16.79
C PHE A 164 -4.14 7.04 -17.96
N PRO A 165 -5.17 6.23 -18.20
CA PRO A 165 -5.28 5.46 -19.44
C PRO A 165 -5.13 6.37 -20.66
N ARG A 166 -4.58 5.82 -21.75
CA ARG A 166 -4.38 6.59 -23.00
C ARG A 166 -5.69 7.13 -23.59
N ARG A 167 -6.79 6.42 -23.36
CA ARG A 167 -8.12 6.84 -23.76
C ARG A 167 -9.07 6.80 -22.57
N VAL A 168 -9.81 7.88 -22.36
CA VAL A 168 -10.69 8.10 -21.21
C VAL A 168 -11.93 8.88 -21.63
N ALA A 169 -13.08 8.51 -21.07
CA ALA A 169 -14.28 9.34 -21.08
C ALA A 169 -14.44 10.00 -19.71
N PHE A 170 -14.75 11.29 -19.67
CA PHE A 170 -15.01 12.03 -18.43
C PHE A 170 -16.51 12.08 -18.17
N LYS A 171 -16.94 11.71 -16.95
CA LYS A 171 -18.33 11.79 -16.51
C LYS A 171 -18.48 12.94 -15.51
N GLY A 172 -19.42 13.84 -15.78
CA GLY A 172 -19.75 14.96 -14.90
C GLY A 172 -20.55 14.50 -13.68
N ASP A 173 -20.65 15.40 -12.70
CA ASP A 173 -21.56 15.26 -11.55
C ASP A 173 -23.04 15.18 -11.96
N ASN A 174 -23.39 15.75 -13.11
CA ASN A 174 -24.70 15.65 -13.75
C ASN A 174 -25.00 14.25 -14.34
N GLY A 175 -24.06 13.31 -14.23
CA GLY A 175 -24.22 11.93 -14.70
C GLY A 175 -24.02 11.73 -16.21
N LEU A 176 -23.67 12.78 -16.97
CA LEU A 176 -23.45 12.73 -18.42
C LEU A 176 -21.95 12.74 -18.74
N PHE A 177 -21.59 12.25 -19.92
CA PHE A 177 -20.22 12.20 -20.44
C PHE A 177 -19.88 13.46 -21.23
N LEU A 178 -18.61 13.87 -21.14
CA LEU A 178 -18.04 14.99 -21.87
C LEU A 178 -17.81 14.60 -23.34
N GLY A 179 -18.38 15.37 -24.26
CA GLY A 179 -18.15 15.20 -25.69
C GLY A 179 -18.07 16.51 -26.44
N ALA A 180 -17.56 16.43 -27.67
CA ALA A 180 -17.49 17.53 -28.60
C ALA A 180 -18.89 17.89 -29.11
N THR A 181 -19.23 19.17 -29.06
CA THR A 181 -20.50 19.71 -29.56
C THR A 181 -20.22 20.96 -30.38
N MET A 182 -21.14 21.27 -31.31
CA MET A 182 -21.19 22.56 -31.98
C MET A 182 -22.32 23.38 -31.35
N HIS A 183 -22.04 24.60 -30.91
CA HIS A 183 -23.06 25.55 -30.46
C HIS A 183 -22.86 26.87 -31.21
N ASP A 184 -23.88 27.33 -31.93
CA ASP A 184 -23.83 28.54 -32.78
C ASP A 184 -22.62 28.56 -33.74
N GLY A 185 -22.27 27.39 -34.28
CA GLY A 185 -21.13 27.24 -35.20
C GLY A 185 -19.75 27.23 -34.51
N GLN A 186 -19.67 27.30 -33.18
CA GLN A 186 -18.41 27.20 -32.44
C GLN A 186 -18.22 25.80 -31.83
N PRO A 187 -17.02 25.20 -31.94
CA PRO A 187 -16.71 23.93 -31.30
C PRO A 187 -16.52 24.12 -29.80
N GLY A 188 -17.13 23.24 -29.01
CA GLY A 188 -17.02 23.21 -27.56
C GLY A 188 -17.07 21.80 -26.99
N LEU A 189 -16.86 21.69 -25.68
CA LEU A 189 -17.02 20.45 -24.92
C LEU A 189 -18.18 20.59 -23.94
N ARG A 190 -19.05 19.57 -23.87
CA ARG A 190 -20.22 19.59 -23.00
C ARG A 190 -20.52 18.22 -22.39
N PHE A 191 -20.90 18.21 -21.11
CA PHE A 191 -21.46 17.04 -20.44
C PHE A 191 -22.92 16.84 -20.85
N ALA A 192 -23.13 16.14 -21.98
CA ALA A 192 -24.44 15.97 -22.60
C ALA A 192 -24.74 14.53 -23.07
N PHE A 193 -23.75 13.65 -23.06
CA PHE A 193 -23.85 12.33 -23.68
C PHE A 193 -24.14 11.26 -22.63
N SER A 194 -25.09 10.36 -22.86
CA SER A 194 -25.41 9.28 -21.91
C SER A 194 -24.59 8.00 -22.15
N ASN A 195 -24.02 7.84 -23.34
CA ASN A 195 -23.27 6.66 -23.76
C ASN A 195 -21.76 6.98 -23.87
N PRO A 196 -20.87 6.31 -23.11
CA PRO A 196 -19.43 6.56 -23.19
C PRO A 196 -18.81 6.10 -24.52
N LYS A 197 -19.52 5.28 -25.31
CA LYS A 197 -19.07 4.82 -26.63
C LYS A 197 -19.51 5.74 -27.77
N ASP A 198 -20.19 6.84 -27.47
CA ASP A 198 -20.55 7.82 -28.48
C ASP A 198 -19.27 8.35 -29.15
N PRO A 199 -19.19 8.41 -30.49
CA PRO A 199 -18.00 8.92 -31.19
C PRO A 199 -17.69 10.39 -30.88
N GLN A 200 -18.65 11.16 -30.34
CA GLN A 200 -18.45 12.53 -29.92
C GLN A 200 -17.89 12.63 -28.49
N VAL A 201 -18.00 11.57 -27.68
CA VAL A 201 -17.37 11.52 -26.36
C VAL A 201 -15.87 11.43 -26.55
N VAL A 202 -15.13 12.31 -25.87
CA VAL A 202 -13.67 12.28 -25.91
C VAL A 202 -13.23 10.90 -25.41
N GLN A 203 -12.47 10.17 -26.23
CA GLN A 203 -11.90 8.86 -25.91
C GLN A 203 -10.38 8.95 -25.97
#